data_AF-A0A6I6GTX1-F1
#
_entry.id   AF-A0A6I6GTX1-F1
#
_cell.length_a   1.000
_cell.length_b   1.000
_cell.length_c   1.000
_cell.angle_alpha   90.00
_cell.angle_beta   90.00
_cell.angle_gamma   90.00
#
_symmetry.space_group_name_H-M   'P 1'
#
loop_
_entity.id
_entity.type
_entity.pdbx_description
1 polymer ?
#
loop_
_entity_poly.entity_id
_entity_poly.type
_entity_poly.pdbx_seq_one_letter_code
_entity_poly.pdbx_strand_id
1 'polypeptide(L)'
;MNSKVLVGYLEASNPTALGFLRNKFPESKQMLSGAMDFGGDNKNPTKTEPPNRTASFELIKETVEQLIKDIDSLVLVMKSSMLLVRRIRLSSSVVAAATGVISAALAFMAQGTPLASDKVAVGVAAVTALSGFLGVFAEHFERTPIGVKFGGVEELTSLVNMRADVERISIRTRHDDLNPCSEEEIKQSLGLVTDITLKVLRLKYLSPS
;
A
#
# COMPACT_ATOMS: atom_id res chain seq x y z
N MET A 1 7.26 -15.93 19.85
CA MET A 1 7.25 -15.73 18.38
C MET A 1 5.91 -15.15 17.97
N ASN A 2 5.89 -14.16 17.07
CA ASN A 2 4.70 -13.39 16.66
C ASN A 2 3.77 -14.12 15.67
N SER A 3 3.55 -15.43 15.84
CA SER A 3 2.58 -16.18 15.02
C SER A 3 1.16 -15.61 15.10
N LYS A 4 0.84 -14.91 16.20
CA LYS A 4 -0.43 -14.22 16.42
C LYS A 4 -0.78 -13.22 15.30
N VAL A 5 0.22 -12.51 14.75
CA VAL A 5 0.00 -11.55 13.67
C VAL A 5 -0.43 -12.25 12.39
N LEU A 6 0.25 -13.35 12.03
CA LEU A 6 -0.08 -14.15 10.85
C LEU A 6 -1.44 -14.81 11.00
N VAL A 7 -1.74 -15.33 12.19
CA VAL A 7 -3.04 -15.93 12.50
C VAL A 7 -4.16 -14.89 12.42
N GLY A 8 -3.98 -13.70 13.01
CA GLY A 8 -4.97 -12.62 12.94
C GLY A 8 -5.15 -12.10 11.50
N TYR A 9 -4.06 -12.03 10.72
CA TYR A 9 -4.14 -11.71 9.30
C TYR A 9 -4.96 -12.75 8.54
N LEU A 10 -4.66 -14.04 8.68
CA LEU A 10 -5.42 -15.12 8.04
C LEU A 10 -6.86 -15.17 8.51
N GLU A 11 -7.15 -14.87 9.78
CA GLU A 11 -8.53 -14.81 10.28
C GLU A 11 -9.34 -13.73 9.55
N ALA A 12 -8.72 -12.57 9.27
CA ALA A 12 -9.35 -11.48 8.54
C ALA A 12 -9.43 -11.74 7.02
N SER A 13 -8.40 -12.34 6.42
CA SER A 13 -8.29 -12.48 4.96
C SER A 13 -8.77 -13.81 4.40
N ASN A 14 -8.61 -14.91 5.14
CA ASN A 14 -8.93 -16.28 4.71
C ASN A 14 -9.26 -17.18 5.93
N PRO A 15 -10.42 -16.98 6.58
CA PRO A 15 -10.79 -17.72 7.79
C PRO A 15 -10.94 -19.23 7.55
N THR A 16 -11.26 -19.62 6.31
CA THR A 16 -11.36 -21.02 5.87
C THR A 16 -10.02 -21.75 5.93
N ALA A 17 -8.94 -21.12 5.46
CA ALA A 17 -7.60 -21.72 5.53
C ALA A 17 -7.14 -21.88 6.99
N LEU A 18 -7.39 -20.87 7.84
CA LEU A 18 -7.09 -20.97 9.27
C LEU A 18 -7.89 -22.09 9.95
N GLY A 19 -9.18 -22.24 9.61
CA GLY A 19 -10.01 -23.35 10.07
C GLY A 19 -9.46 -24.71 9.66
N PHE A 20 -8.99 -24.84 8.41
CA PHE A 20 -8.33 -26.06 7.93
C PHE A 20 -7.05 -26.36 8.71
N LEU A 21 -6.19 -25.37 8.94
CA LEU A 21 -4.96 -25.54 9.73
C LEU A 21 -5.25 -25.97 11.17
N ARG A 22 -6.26 -25.36 11.82
CA ARG A 22 -6.70 -25.73 13.18
C ARG A 22 -7.21 -27.16 13.28
N ASN A 23 -7.85 -27.67 12.22
CA ASN A 23 -8.34 -29.05 12.14
C ASN A 23 -7.20 -30.03 11.83
N LYS A 24 -6.27 -29.67 10.95
CA LYS A 24 -5.12 -30.50 10.55
C LYS A 24 -4.09 -30.64 11.66
N PHE A 25 -3.90 -29.61 12.49
CA PHE A 25 -2.91 -29.58 13.57
C PHE A 25 -3.56 -29.28 14.93
N PRO A 26 -4.32 -30.24 15.51
CA PRO A 26 -5.03 -30.03 16.77
C PRO A 26 -4.08 -29.77 17.95
N GLU A 27 -2.87 -30.31 17.91
CA GLU A 27 -1.82 -30.09 18.92
C GLU A 27 -1.25 -28.67 18.87
N SER A 28 -1.37 -27.97 17.74
CA SER A 28 -0.89 -26.60 17.56
C SER A 28 -1.97 -25.55 17.77
N LYS A 29 -3.10 -25.93 18.39
CA LYS A 29 -4.25 -25.04 18.61
C LYS A 29 -3.86 -23.74 19.33
N GLN A 30 -2.98 -23.78 20.34
CA GLN A 30 -2.54 -22.57 21.04
C GLN A 30 -1.77 -21.59 20.14
N MET A 31 -0.98 -22.12 19.18
CA MET A 31 -0.24 -21.30 18.21
C MET A 31 -1.18 -20.72 17.15
N LEU A 32 -2.20 -21.49 16.74
CA LEU A 32 -3.18 -21.16 15.70
C LEU A 32 -4.44 -20.45 16.24
N SER A 33 -4.54 -20.26 17.56
CA SER A 33 -5.55 -19.46 18.23
C SER A 33 -4.94 -18.09 18.56
N GLY A 34 -5.10 -17.14 17.65
CA GLY A 34 -4.72 -15.75 17.87
C GLY A 34 -5.98 -14.93 18.07
N ALA A 35 -6.31 -14.57 19.31
CA ALA A 35 -7.10 -13.37 19.52
C ALA A 35 -6.22 -12.18 19.13
N MET A 36 -6.68 -11.35 18.20
CA MET A 36 -6.06 -10.07 17.88
C MET A 36 -6.04 -9.19 19.15
N ASP A 37 -4.94 -9.16 19.87
CA ASP A 37 -4.72 -8.17 20.93
C ASP A 37 -4.01 -6.97 20.31
N PHE A 38 -4.76 -6.14 19.60
CA PHE A 38 -4.30 -4.84 19.13
C PHE A 38 -4.35 -3.84 20.30
N GLY A 39 -3.45 -4.04 21.26
CA GLY A 39 -3.22 -3.13 22.38
C GLY A 39 -3.86 -3.57 23.70
N GLY A 40 -3.04 -4.11 24.61
CA GLY A 40 -3.46 -4.38 25.99
C GLY A 40 -2.57 -5.40 26.69
N ASP A 41 -1.87 -4.94 27.73
CA ASP A 41 -1.19 -5.67 28.80
C ASP A 41 -0.70 -7.13 28.62
N ASN A 42 0.63 -7.24 28.65
CA ASN A 42 1.38 -8.43 29.04
C ASN A 42 0.76 -9.14 30.26
N LYS A 43 0.05 -10.25 30.03
CA LYS A 43 -0.14 -11.28 31.06
C LYS A 43 0.46 -12.60 30.59
N ASN A 44 1.64 -12.86 31.17
CA ASN A 44 2.40 -14.10 31.33
C ASN A 44 2.46 -15.10 30.15
N PRO A 45 3.66 -15.46 29.68
CA PRO A 45 3.84 -16.55 28.73
C PRO A 45 3.62 -17.88 29.46
N THR A 46 2.41 -18.42 29.40
CA THR A 46 2.16 -19.83 29.72
C THR A 46 3.03 -20.65 28.77
N LYS A 47 3.85 -21.56 29.32
CA LYS A 47 4.79 -22.43 28.60
C LYS A 47 4.26 -22.81 27.22
N THR A 48 4.81 -22.16 26.20
CA THR A 48 4.51 -22.46 24.81
C THR A 48 5.16 -23.82 24.54
N GLU A 49 4.34 -24.85 24.30
CA GLU A 49 4.84 -26.11 23.74
C GLU A 49 5.70 -25.80 22.52
N PRO A 50 6.79 -26.57 22.28
CA PRO A 50 7.69 -26.30 21.17
C PRO A 50 6.85 -26.20 19.88
N PRO A 51 6.98 -25.11 19.11
CA PRO A 51 6.15 -24.87 17.95
C PRO A 51 6.29 -26.07 17.01
N ASN A 52 5.17 -26.75 16.73
CA ASN A 52 5.18 -27.85 15.78
C ASN A 52 5.70 -27.30 14.43
N ARG A 53 6.87 -27.80 14.01
CA ARG A 53 7.58 -27.35 12.81
C ARG A 53 6.63 -27.33 11.60
N THR A 54 5.88 -28.40 11.43
CA THR A 54 4.96 -28.61 10.31
C THR A 54 3.79 -27.61 10.34
N ALA A 55 3.22 -27.35 11.52
CA ALA A 55 2.14 -26.37 11.67
C ALA A 55 2.63 -24.94 11.40
N SER A 56 3.84 -24.61 11.85
CA SER A 56 4.47 -23.30 11.61
C SER A 56 4.73 -23.09 10.12
N PHE A 57 5.17 -24.14 9.45
CA PHE A 57 5.46 -24.12 8.03
C PHE A 57 4.20 -23.96 7.17
N GLU A 58 3.14 -24.70 7.49
CA GLU A 58 1.85 -24.59 6.77
C GLU A 58 1.19 -23.23 7.04
N LEU A 59 1.35 -22.67 8.24
CA LEU A 59 0.93 -21.29 8.53
C LEU A 59 1.65 -20.28 7.64
N ILE A 60 2.99 -20.42 7.47
CA ILE A 60 3.76 -19.56 6.55
C ILE A 60 3.23 -19.71 5.14
N LYS A 61 3.04 -20.94 4.66
CA LYS A 61 2.60 -21.24 3.30
C LYS A 61 1.26 -20.58 2.98
N GLU A 62 0.24 -20.82 3.80
CA GLU A 62 -1.09 -20.22 3.62
C GLU A 62 -1.04 -18.68 3.69
N THR A 63 -0.25 -18.15 4.62
CA THR A 63 -0.10 -16.69 4.76
C THR A 63 0.57 -16.08 3.53
N VAL A 64 1.64 -16.70 3.03
CA VAL A 64 2.39 -16.26 1.85
C VAL A 64 1.50 -16.24 0.61
N GLU A 65 0.71 -17.29 0.37
CA GLU A 65 -0.20 -17.32 -0.78
C GLU A 65 -1.25 -16.21 -0.76
N GLN A 66 -1.76 -15.87 0.43
CA GLN A 66 -2.70 -14.76 0.57
C GLN A 66 -2.01 -13.39 0.46
N LEU A 67 -0.83 -13.26 1.05
CA LEU A 67 -0.03 -12.03 1.05
C LEU A 67 0.39 -11.63 -0.38
N ILE A 68 0.69 -12.61 -1.23
CA ILE A 68 0.94 -12.41 -2.67
C ILE A 68 -0.24 -11.69 -3.33
N LYS A 69 -1.47 -12.18 -3.14
CA LYS A 69 -2.67 -11.60 -3.74
C LYS A 69 -2.91 -10.18 -3.24
N ASP A 70 -2.71 -9.96 -1.94
CA ASP A 70 -2.89 -8.65 -1.32
C ASP A 70 -1.85 -7.64 -1.81
N ILE A 71 -0.58 -8.04 -1.94
CA ILE A 71 0.48 -7.18 -2.50
C ILE A 71 0.18 -6.85 -3.97
N ASP A 72 -0.21 -7.84 -4.78
CA ASP A 72 -0.52 -7.62 -6.20
C ASP A 72 -1.70 -6.66 -6.38
N SER A 73 -2.73 -6.81 -5.53
CA SER A 73 -3.87 -5.88 -5.48
C SER A 73 -3.43 -4.46 -5.10
N LEU A 74 -2.65 -4.30 -4.03
CA LEU A 74 -2.12 -3.00 -3.59
C LEU A 74 -1.27 -2.34 -4.67
N VAL A 75 -0.40 -3.10 -5.34
CA VAL A 75 0.43 -2.60 -6.46
C VAL A 75 -0.44 -2.07 -7.59
N LEU A 76 -1.54 -2.75 -7.91
CA LEU A 76 -2.47 -2.32 -8.96
C LEU A 76 -3.17 -1.01 -8.57
N VAL A 77 -3.66 -0.92 -7.33
CA VAL A 77 -4.29 0.31 -6.81
C VAL A 77 -3.30 1.47 -6.78
N MET A 78 -2.09 1.25 -6.29
CA MET A 78 -1.06 2.31 -6.25
C MET A 78 -0.66 2.79 -7.63
N LYS A 79 -0.51 1.88 -8.61
CA LYS A 79 -0.25 2.26 -10.01
C LYS A 79 -1.39 3.08 -10.61
N SER A 80 -2.64 2.71 -10.35
CA SER A 80 -3.80 3.45 -10.88
C SER A 80 -3.89 4.84 -10.26
N SER A 81 -3.65 4.98 -8.94
CA SER A 81 -3.59 6.28 -8.26
C SER A 81 -2.45 7.15 -8.79
N MET A 82 -1.23 6.61 -8.98
CA MET A 82 -0.11 7.35 -9.57
C MET A 82 -0.43 7.85 -10.98
N LEU A 83 -1.07 7.02 -11.82
CA LEU A 83 -1.48 7.42 -13.16
C LEU A 83 -2.52 8.54 -13.13
N LEU A 84 -3.46 8.49 -12.18
CA LEU A 84 -4.47 9.52 -11.99
C LEU A 84 -3.83 10.84 -11.57
N VAL A 85 -2.92 10.83 -10.60
CA VAL A 85 -2.16 12.02 -10.18
C VAL A 85 -1.36 12.60 -11.36
N ARG A 86 -0.68 11.75 -12.14
CA ARG A 86 0.05 12.19 -13.33
C ARG A 86 -0.86 12.81 -14.39
N ARG A 87 -2.06 12.25 -14.60
CA ARG A 87 -3.06 12.82 -15.51
C ARG A 87 -3.55 14.17 -15.01
N ILE A 88 -3.87 14.32 -13.72
CA ILE A 88 -4.26 15.61 -13.14
C ILE A 88 -3.17 16.65 -13.35
N ARG A 89 -1.90 16.30 -13.09
CA ARG A 89 -0.75 17.21 -13.30
C ARG A 89 -0.58 17.62 -14.76
N LEU A 90 -0.75 16.69 -15.68
CA LEU A 90 -0.62 16.98 -17.11
C LEU A 90 -1.78 17.88 -17.56
N SER A 91 -3.00 17.59 -17.13
CA SER A 91 -4.17 18.44 -17.37
C SER A 91 -4.01 19.83 -16.80
N SER A 92 -3.53 19.98 -15.55
CA SER A 92 -3.30 21.29 -14.94
C SER A 92 -2.23 22.08 -15.69
N SER A 93 -1.15 21.42 -16.13
CA SER A 93 -0.10 22.05 -16.94
C SER A 93 -0.62 22.52 -18.30
N VAL A 94 -1.49 21.73 -18.96
CA VAL A 94 -2.13 22.12 -20.22
C VAL A 94 -3.07 23.31 -20.02
N VAL A 95 -3.88 23.31 -18.97
CA VAL A 95 -4.77 24.44 -18.67
C VAL A 95 -3.97 25.69 -18.32
N ALA A 96 -2.87 25.57 -17.58
CA ALA A 96 -1.95 26.66 -17.28
C ALA A 96 -1.29 27.23 -18.55
N ALA A 97 -0.86 26.37 -19.48
CA ALA A 97 -0.33 26.80 -20.77
C ALA A 97 -1.39 27.54 -21.61
N ALA A 98 -2.62 27.02 -21.68
CA ALA A 98 -3.71 27.65 -22.40
C ALA A 98 -4.09 29.02 -21.80
N THR A 99 -4.19 29.12 -20.47
CA THR A 99 -4.42 30.40 -19.78
C THR A 99 -3.27 31.39 -20.00
N GLY A 100 -2.03 30.91 -20.07
CA GLY A 100 -0.87 31.74 -20.43
C GLY A 100 -0.97 32.32 -21.85
N VAL A 101 -1.34 31.50 -22.84
CA VAL A 101 -1.54 31.94 -24.24
C VAL A 101 -2.69 32.95 -24.35
N ILE A 102 -3.83 32.68 -23.69
CA ILE A 102 -4.98 33.60 -23.68
C ILE A 102 -4.61 34.93 -23.02
N SER A 103 -3.88 34.89 -21.90
CA SER A 103 -3.43 36.11 -21.21
C SER A 103 -2.47 36.92 -22.07
N ALA A 104 -1.53 36.27 -22.77
CA ALA A 104 -0.61 36.92 -23.69
C ALA A 104 -1.34 37.55 -24.89
N ALA A 105 -2.34 36.85 -25.46
CA ALA A 105 -3.16 37.37 -26.56
C ALA A 105 -3.99 38.59 -26.13
N LEU A 106 -4.60 38.53 -24.94
CA LEU A 106 -5.35 39.65 -24.36
C LEU A 106 -4.43 40.86 -24.08
N ALA A 107 -3.24 40.62 -23.55
CA ALA A 107 -2.24 41.67 -23.31
C ALA A 107 -1.77 42.32 -24.63
N PHE A 108 -1.57 41.53 -25.69
CA PHE A 108 -1.22 42.03 -27.02
C PHE A 108 -2.35 42.88 -27.63
N MET A 109 -3.62 42.44 -27.53
CA MET A 109 -4.75 43.23 -28.02
C MET A 109 -4.97 44.54 -27.23
N ALA A 110 -4.66 44.55 -25.93
CA ALA A 110 -4.75 45.75 -25.09
C ALA A 110 -3.76 46.85 -25.51
N GLN A 111 -2.61 46.49 -26.10
CA GLN A 111 -1.64 47.49 -26.58
C GLN A 111 -2.15 48.30 -27.79
N GLY A 112 -3.15 47.78 -28.53
CA GLY A 112 -3.68 48.42 -29.73
C GLY A 112 -4.93 49.28 -29.54
N THR A 113 -5.59 49.26 -28.37
CA THR A 113 -6.87 49.97 -28.15
C THR A 113 -6.93 50.70 -26.79
N PRO A 114 -6.98 52.05 -26.77
CA PRO A 114 -6.94 52.83 -25.52
C PRO A 114 -8.24 52.81 -24.69
N LEU A 115 -9.35 52.29 -25.23
CA LEU A 115 -10.68 52.30 -24.60
C LEU A 115 -11.08 50.97 -23.94
N ALA A 116 -10.26 49.92 -24.05
CA ALA A 116 -10.58 48.58 -23.56
C ALA A 116 -9.80 48.17 -22.29
N SER A 117 -8.97 49.06 -21.74
CA SER A 117 -7.95 48.74 -20.72
C SER A 117 -8.52 48.05 -19.48
N ASP A 118 -9.63 48.53 -18.95
CA ASP A 118 -10.18 48.00 -17.69
C ASP A 118 -10.85 46.64 -17.86
N LYS A 119 -11.61 46.45 -18.94
CA LYS A 119 -12.30 45.16 -19.20
C LYS A 119 -11.31 44.05 -19.58
N VAL A 120 -10.27 44.39 -20.34
CA VAL A 120 -9.22 43.44 -20.71
C VAL A 120 -8.34 43.11 -19.49
N ALA A 121 -8.03 44.08 -18.63
CA ALA A 121 -7.28 43.85 -17.39
C ALA A 121 -8.04 42.93 -16.42
N VAL A 122 -9.36 43.10 -16.26
CA VAL A 122 -10.20 42.21 -15.43
C VAL A 122 -10.23 40.79 -16.02
N GLY A 123 -10.32 40.65 -17.34
CA GLY A 123 -10.24 39.34 -18.02
C GLY A 123 -8.91 38.63 -17.77
N VAL A 124 -7.79 39.34 -17.92
CA VAL A 124 -6.44 38.81 -17.65
C VAL A 124 -6.28 38.43 -16.17
N ALA A 125 -6.77 39.25 -15.25
CA ALA A 125 -6.72 38.95 -13.82
C ALA A 125 -7.55 37.71 -13.44
N ALA A 126 -8.74 37.54 -14.02
CA ALA A 126 -9.58 36.37 -13.79
C ALA A 126 -8.94 35.07 -14.31
N VAL A 127 -8.34 35.11 -15.51
CA VAL A 127 -7.63 33.98 -16.12
C VAL A 127 -6.38 33.61 -15.30
N THR A 128 -5.65 34.62 -14.79
CA THR A 128 -4.47 34.42 -13.93
C THR A 128 -4.85 33.88 -12.54
N ALA A 129 -5.96 34.32 -11.96
CA ALA A 129 -6.46 33.77 -10.70
C ALA A 129 -6.86 32.29 -10.87
N LEU A 130 -7.52 31.94 -11.97
CA LEU A 130 -7.91 30.56 -12.29
C LEU A 130 -6.70 29.63 -12.43
N SER A 131 -5.63 30.09 -13.09
CA SER A 131 -4.37 29.33 -13.19
C SER A 131 -3.67 29.19 -11.83
N GLY A 132 -3.67 30.24 -11.00
CA GLY A 132 -3.18 30.20 -9.63
C GLY A 132 -3.92 29.19 -8.76
N PHE A 133 -5.25 29.17 -8.81
CA PHE A 133 -6.06 28.19 -8.08
C PHE A 133 -5.77 26.75 -8.54
N LEU A 134 -5.65 26.51 -9.85
CA LEU A 134 -5.28 25.19 -10.37
C LEU A 134 -3.89 24.73 -9.90
N GLY A 135 -2.92 25.64 -9.82
CA GLY A 135 -1.60 25.36 -9.25
C GLY A 135 -1.69 24.96 -7.77
N VAL A 136 -2.47 25.72 -6.98
CA VAL A 136 -2.71 25.41 -5.56
C VAL A 136 -3.44 24.09 -5.38
N PHE A 137 -4.45 23.78 -6.21
CA PHE A 137 -5.13 22.49 -6.16
C PHE A 137 -4.19 21.33 -6.51
N ALA A 138 -3.33 21.49 -7.53
CA ALA A 138 -2.33 20.48 -7.87
C ALA A 138 -1.35 20.22 -6.72
N GLU A 139 -0.86 21.29 -6.07
CA GLU A 139 0.03 21.20 -4.91
C GLU A 139 -0.69 20.65 -3.66
N HIS A 140 -1.98 20.97 -3.48
CA HIS A 140 -2.79 20.43 -2.39
C HIS A 140 -3.11 18.94 -2.58
N PHE A 141 -3.35 18.48 -3.81
CA PHE A 141 -3.45 17.05 -4.13
C PHE A 141 -2.13 16.33 -3.86
N GLU A 142 -0.98 16.95 -4.12
CA GLU A 142 0.34 16.39 -3.77
C GLU A 142 0.58 16.31 -2.26
N ARG A 143 0.07 17.28 -1.48
CA ARG A 143 0.24 17.34 -0.03
C ARG A 143 -0.85 16.63 0.77
N THR A 144 -1.94 16.20 0.14
CA THR A 144 -3.02 15.48 0.84
C THR A 144 -2.49 14.16 1.37
N PRO A 145 -2.46 13.96 2.70
CA PRO A 145 -1.77 12.83 3.33
C PRO A 145 -2.38 11.46 3.03
N ILE A 146 -3.58 11.41 2.44
CA ILE A 146 -4.36 10.18 2.26
C ILE A 146 -3.98 9.44 0.96
N GLY A 147 -3.47 10.13 -0.07
CA GLY A 147 -3.21 9.51 -1.40
C GLY A 147 -1.74 9.37 -1.79
N VAL A 148 -0.87 10.31 -1.40
CA VAL A 148 0.49 10.41 -1.96
C VAL A 148 1.53 9.64 -1.17
N LYS A 149 1.36 9.46 0.16
CA LYS A 149 2.18 8.50 0.92
C LYS A 149 1.91 7.06 0.49
N PHE A 150 0.63 6.74 0.24
CA PHE A 150 0.23 5.44 -0.28
C PHE A 150 0.68 5.25 -1.73
N GLY A 151 0.64 6.28 -2.58
CA GLY A 151 1.10 6.26 -3.97
C GLY A 151 2.53 6.74 -4.20
N GLY A 152 3.41 6.70 -3.19
CA GLY A 152 4.80 7.13 -3.33
C GLY A 152 5.62 6.12 -4.13
N VAL A 153 6.56 6.60 -4.97
CA VAL A 153 7.47 5.71 -5.74
C VAL A 153 8.23 4.77 -4.80
N GLU A 154 8.60 5.26 -3.61
CA GLU A 154 9.29 4.49 -2.57
C GLU A 154 8.45 3.32 -2.03
N GLU A 155 7.17 3.54 -1.74
CA GLU A 155 6.30 2.47 -1.23
C GLU A 155 5.96 1.45 -2.30
N LEU A 156 5.83 1.87 -3.57
CA LEU A 156 5.66 0.93 -4.69
C LEU A 156 6.89 0.05 -4.88
N THR A 157 8.10 0.64 -4.90
CA THR A 157 9.34 -0.14 -4.97
C THR A 157 9.47 -1.06 -3.75
N SER A 158 9.09 -0.59 -2.56
CA SER A 158 9.08 -1.42 -1.37
C SER A 158 8.11 -2.60 -1.48
N LEU A 159 6.90 -2.42 -2.03
CA LEU A 159 5.95 -3.51 -2.28
C LEU A 159 6.46 -4.52 -3.30
N VAL A 160 7.12 -4.07 -4.36
CA VAL A 160 7.74 -4.96 -5.36
C VAL A 160 8.86 -5.79 -4.72
N ASN A 161 9.70 -5.19 -3.88
CA ASN A 161 10.74 -5.91 -3.15
C ASN A 161 10.14 -6.92 -2.17
N MET A 162 9.13 -6.51 -1.39
CA MET A 162 8.39 -7.40 -0.51
C MET A 162 7.74 -8.56 -1.28
N ARG A 163 7.17 -8.31 -2.46
CA ARG A 163 6.61 -9.35 -3.33
C ARG A 163 7.67 -10.38 -3.73
N ALA A 164 8.87 -9.94 -4.05
CA ALA A 164 9.99 -10.81 -4.41
C ALA A 164 10.45 -11.66 -3.21
N ASP A 165 10.52 -11.07 -2.02
CA ASP A 165 10.90 -11.80 -0.80
C ASP A 165 9.82 -12.83 -0.42
N VAL A 166 8.55 -12.48 -0.52
CA VAL A 166 7.43 -13.40 -0.31
C VAL A 166 7.44 -14.52 -1.37
N GLU A 167 7.78 -14.24 -2.63
CA GLU A 167 7.91 -15.27 -3.67
C GLU A 167 9.07 -16.23 -3.37
N ARG A 168 10.21 -15.71 -2.90
CA ARG A 168 11.34 -16.55 -2.49
C ARG A 168 10.95 -17.50 -1.36
N ILE A 169 10.20 -17.00 -0.37
CA ILE A 169 9.68 -17.83 0.73
C ILE A 169 8.67 -18.84 0.17
N SER A 170 7.77 -18.44 -0.73
CA SER A 170 6.81 -19.34 -1.39
C SER A 170 7.51 -20.50 -2.10
N ILE A 171 8.47 -20.19 -2.98
CA ILE A 171 9.26 -21.19 -3.71
C ILE A 171 9.98 -22.12 -2.74
N ARG A 172 10.62 -21.55 -1.70
CA ARG A 172 11.31 -22.34 -0.68
C ARG A 172 10.34 -23.27 0.06
N THR A 173 9.16 -22.76 0.46
CA THR A 173 8.15 -23.57 1.15
C THR A 173 7.58 -24.70 0.29
N ARG A 174 7.48 -24.48 -1.03
CA ARG A 174 7.05 -25.51 -1.98
C ARG A 174 8.08 -26.61 -2.22
N HIS A 175 9.36 -26.33 -1.95
CA HIS A 175 10.47 -27.25 -2.15
C HIS A 175 11.00 -27.87 -0.85
N ASP A 176 10.25 -27.81 0.27
CA ASP A 176 10.66 -28.45 1.54
C ASP A 176 10.93 -29.95 1.37
N ASP A 177 10.15 -30.61 0.51
CA ASP A 177 10.29 -32.04 0.21
C ASP A 177 11.64 -32.39 -0.43
N LEU A 178 12.29 -31.42 -1.09
CA LEU A 178 13.58 -31.60 -1.77
C LEU A 178 14.76 -31.10 -0.93
N ASN A 179 14.57 -29.99 -0.22
CA ASN A 179 15.58 -29.41 0.66
C ASN A 179 14.89 -28.92 1.95
N PRO A 180 14.86 -29.74 3.01
CA PRO A 180 14.14 -29.42 4.23
C PRO A 180 14.68 -28.15 4.88
N CYS A 181 13.80 -27.20 5.15
CA CYS A 181 14.15 -25.99 5.89
C CYS A 181 14.52 -26.35 7.33
N SER A 182 15.66 -25.83 7.78
CA SER A 182 16.06 -25.88 9.18
C SER A 182 15.10 -25.08 10.06
N GLU A 183 15.05 -25.38 11.36
CA GLU A 183 14.21 -24.62 12.30
C GLU A 183 14.55 -23.13 12.33
N GLU A 184 15.83 -22.79 12.14
CA GLU A 184 16.30 -21.40 12.13
C GLU A 184 15.80 -20.66 10.88
N GLU A 185 15.81 -21.31 9.71
CA GLU A 185 15.23 -20.75 8.49
C GLU A 185 13.72 -20.58 8.58
N ILE A 186 13.02 -21.49 9.27
CA ILE A 186 11.59 -21.37 9.53
C ILE A 186 11.32 -20.17 10.43
N LYS A 187 12.12 -19.97 11.49
CA LYS A 187 12.01 -18.79 12.36
C LYS A 187 12.27 -17.49 11.62
N GLN A 188 13.30 -17.44 10.78
CA GLN A 188 13.63 -16.28 9.96
C GLN A 188 12.51 -15.97 8.96
N SER A 189 11.97 -16.99 8.29
CA SER A 189 10.86 -16.85 7.37
C SER A 189 9.60 -16.34 8.08
N LEU A 190 9.30 -16.87 9.28
CA LEU A 190 8.20 -16.39 10.12
C LEU A 190 8.35 -14.91 10.50
N GLY A 191 9.56 -14.48 10.89
CA GLY A 191 9.85 -13.09 11.19
C GLY A 191 9.64 -12.18 9.98
N LEU A 192 10.23 -12.55 8.84
CA LEU A 192 10.14 -11.77 7.61
C LEU A 192 8.70 -11.66 7.10
N VAL A 193 7.95 -12.77 7.09
CA VAL A 193 6.53 -12.75 6.69
C VAL A 193 5.71 -11.90 7.65
N THR A 194 5.99 -11.95 8.95
CA THR A 194 5.31 -11.10 9.95
C THR A 194 5.51 -9.61 9.65
N ASP A 195 6.76 -9.20 9.39
CA ASP A 195 7.07 -7.80 9.11
C ASP A 195 6.41 -7.32 7.82
N ILE A 196 6.41 -8.16 6.77
CA ILE A 196 5.72 -7.84 5.51
C ILE A 196 4.20 -7.78 5.74
N THR A 197 3.61 -8.72 6.47
CA THR A 197 2.18 -8.72 6.78
C THR A 197 1.76 -7.43 7.51
N LEU A 198 2.54 -6.98 8.51
CA LEU A 198 2.26 -5.73 9.21
C LEU A 198 2.32 -4.52 8.25
N LYS A 199 3.31 -4.48 7.37
CA LYS A 199 3.45 -3.39 6.40
C LYS A 199 2.31 -3.40 5.37
N VAL A 200 1.93 -4.57 4.86
CA VAL A 200 0.79 -4.74 3.93
C VAL A 200 -0.53 -4.35 4.61
N LEU A 201 -0.78 -4.78 5.85
CA LEU A 201 -1.98 -4.39 6.61
C LEU A 201 -2.06 -2.87 6.79
N ARG A 202 -0.95 -2.23 7.17
CA ARG A 202 -0.87 -0.77 7.31
C ARG A 202 -1.17 -0.08 5.98
N LEU A 203 -0.65 -0.58 4.87
CA LEU A 203 -0.91 -0.04 3.54
C LEU A 203 -2.38 -0.24 3.14
N LYS A 204 -2.96 -1.43 3.32
CA LYS A 204 -4.39 -1.67 3.04
C LYS A 204 -5.31 -0.71 3.79
N TYR A 205 -4.99 -0.38 5.04
CA TYR A 205 -5.75 0.61 5.81
C TYR A 205 -5.66 2.04 5.23
N LEU A 206 -4.55 2.38 4.59
CA LEU A 206 -4.32 3.68 3.96
C LEU A 206 -4.81 3.73 2.50
N SER A 207 -5.14 2.58 1.91
CA SER A 207 -5.66 2.51 0.55
C SER A 207 -7.07 3.11 0.49
N PRO A 208 -7.37 4.01 -0.45
CA PRO A 208 -8.75 4.41 -0.71
C PRO A 208 -9.54 3.17 -1.19
N SER A 209 -10.67 2.92 -0.55
CA SER A 209 -11.62 1.84 -0.86
C SER A 209 -12.46 2.15 -2.09
#